data_AF-Q5C1V1-F1
#
_entry.id   AF-Q5C1V1-F1
#
_cell.length_a   1.000
_cell.length_b   1.000
_cell.length_c   1.000
_cell.angle_alpha   90.00
_cell.angle_beta   90.00
_cell.angle_gamma   90.00
#
_symmetry.space_group_name_H-M   'P 1'
#
loop_
_entity.id
_entity.type
_entity.pdbx_description
1 polymer ?
#
loop_
_entity_poly.entity_id
_entity_poly.type
_entity_poly.pdbx_seq_one_letter_code
_entity_poly.pdbx_strand_id
1 'polypeptide(L)'
;WLHTVEFLPFIFGKWSVFGFRVFRFSFQSVFRPAVRCFRSTSLLKAVKEPVLNRDMDFYVNVPPPVHYLDVAVAFKSLSNAEKDYVFSCTQASWVGGLIGLIQTSPESAGIFLFVNRFFKSENVYSFMEKATKNNFSDEEITHLLSYFASVLGNFGNYLSFGDTKFIPAISLERVTDLLSLNNAFSDPKTG
;
A
#
# COMPACT_ATOMS: atom_id res chain seq x y z
N TRP A 1 -26.05 12.91 3.36
CA TRP A 1 -26.68 12.80 4.68
C TRP A 1 -25.60 12.45 5.68
N LEU A 2 -25.20 13.44 6.48
CA LEU A 2 -24.15 13.37 7.48
C LEU A 2 -24.56 12.47 8.63
N HIS A 3 -23.72 11.51 9.01
CA HIS A 3 -23.61 11.07 10.40
C HIS A 3 -22.16 10.70 10.71
N THR A 4 -21.56 11.58 11.50
CA THR A 4 -20.41 11.41 12.38
C THR A 4 -20.53 10.11 13.19
N VAL A 5 -19.49 9.28 13.16
CA VAL A 5 -19.35 8.16 14.11
C VAL A 5 -18.27 8.57 15.10
N GLU A 6 -18.71 8.89 16.32
CA GLU A 6 -17.87 9.18 17.46
C GLU A 6 -17.16 7.91 17.94
N PHE A 7 -15.85 8.01 18.18
CA PHE A 7 -15.06 6.99 18.86
C PHE A 7 -15.29 7.10 20.37
N LEU A 8 -15.97 6.12 20.97
CA LEU A 8 -16.00 5.94 22.42
C LEU A 8 -14.76 5.15 22.88
N PRO A 9 -14.03 5.61 23.92
CA PRO A 9 -12.93 4.86 24.50
C PRO A 9 -13.48 3.87 25.54
N PHE A 10 -13.28 2.57 25.32
CA PHE A 10 -13.64 1.56 26.34
C PHE A 10 -12.40 1.15 27.13
N ILE A 11 -12.45 1.43 28.43
CA ILE A 11 -11.40 1.22 29.43
C ILE A 11 -11.45 -0.23 29.96
N PHE A 12 -10.26 -0.74 30.27
CA PHE A 12 -9.92 -2.02 30.88
C PHE A 12 -10.81 -2.47 32.06
N GLY A 13 -11.06 -3.78 32.15
CA GLY A 13 -11.19 -4.46 33.43
C GLY A 13 -12.15 -5.64 33.48
N LYS A 14 -11.62 -6.87 33.37
CA LYS A 14 -11.81 -7.95 34.37
C LYS A 14 -11.14 -9.23 33.88
N TRP A 15 -10.15 -9.67 34.64
CA TRP A 15 -9.53 -10.99 34.53
C TRP A 15 -10.45 -12.03 35.16
N SER A 16 -10.80 -13.06 34.42
CA SER A 16 -11.32 -14.32 34.97
C SER A 16 -10.47 -15.45 34.39
N VAL A 17 -9.64 -16.03 35.25
CA VAL A 17 -8.78 -17.18 34.94
C VAL A 17 -9.67 -18.42 34.85
N PHE A 18 -9.87 -18.94 33.64
CA PHE A 18 -10.45 -20.26 33.43
C PHE A 18 -9.35 -21.26 33.07
N GLY A 19 -9.34 -22.38 33.81
CA GLY A 19 -8.26 -23.37 33.82
C GLY A 19 -7.92 -23.96 32.45
N PHE A 20 -6.64 -23.99 32.15
CA PHE A 20 -6.07 -24.70 31.00
C PHE A 20 -6.21 -26.21 31.20
N ARG A 21 -7.06 -26.85 30.39
CA ARG A 21 -6.99 -28.29 30.14
C ARG A 21 -6.17 -28.49 28.88
N VAL A 22 -4.88 -28.77 29.06
CA VAL A 22 -3.94 -29.04 27.95
C VAL A 22 -4.34 -30.34 27.28
N PHE A 23 -4.97 -30.26 26.11
CA PHE A 23 -5.06 -31.39 25.18
C PHE A 23 -3.76 -31.45 24.37
N ARG A 24 -2.90 -32.41 24.75
CA ARG A 24 -1.67 -32.72 24.02
C ARG A 24 -2.02 -33.49 22.75
N PHE A 25 -2.32 -32.79 21.65
CA PHE A 25 -2.38 -33.40 20.33
C PHE A 25 -0.96 -33.71 19.84
N SER A 26 -0.66 -34.99 19.67
CA SER A 26 0.60 -35.46 19.07
C SER A 26 0.56 -35.19 17.56
N PHE A 27 1.09 -34.05 17.13
CA PHE A 27 1.38 -33.77 15.71
C PHE A 27 2.71 -34.45 15.32
N GLN A 28 2.68 -35.77 15.17
CA GLN A 28 3.74 -36.52 14.50
C GLN A 28 3.12 -37.34 13.37
N SER A 29 2.93 -36.73 12.20
CA SER A 29 3.05 -37.39 10.87
C SER A 29 2.43 -36.58 9.70
N VAL A 30 2.75 -35.30 9.51
CA VAL A 30 2.41 -34.59 8.24
C VAL A 30 3.55 -33.69 7.74
N PHE A 31 4.79 -34.11 7.92
CA PHE A 31 5.94 -33.52 7.22
C PHE A 31 6.93 -34.61 6.82
N ARG A 32 6.69 -35.24 5.66
CA ARG A 32 7.74 -35.85 4.85
C ARG A 32 7.88 -35.00 3.58
N PRO A 33 8.97 -34.24 3.40
CA PRO A 33 9.28 -33.71 2.08
C PRO A 33 9.84 -34.84 1.24
N ALA A 34 9.02 -35.41 0.35
CA ALA A 34 9.53 -36.21 -0.75
C ALA A 34 10.11 -35.24 -1.79
N VAL A 35 11.41 -35.00 -1.69
CA VAL A 35 12.16 -34.24 -2.71
C VAL A 35 12.23 -35.09 -3.97
N ARG A 36 11.26 -34.89 -4.88
CA ARG A 36 11.33 -35.43 -6.24
C ARG A 36 11.85 -34.31 -7.14
N CYS A 37 13.16 -34.19 -7.26
CA CYS A 37 13.79 -33.34 -8.27
C CYS A 37 13.39 -33.87 -9.66
N PHE A 38 12.47 -33.17 -10.33
CA PHE A 38 12.18 -33.40 -11.73
C PHE A 38 13.26 -32.67 -12.55
N ARG A 39 14.27 -33.41 -13.00
CA ARG A 39 15.33 -32.88 -13.87
C ARG A 39 14.88 -33.03 -15.32
N SER A 40 14.07 -32.08 -15.81
CA SER A 40 13.82 -31.94 -17.25
C SER A 40 14.83 -30.94 -17.82
N THR A 41 15.92 -31.46 -18.37
CA THR A 41 16.89 -30.68 -19.16
C THR A 41 16.66 -30.95 -20.63
N SER A 42 15.75 -30.20 -21.26
CA SER A 42 15.75 -30.05 -22.71
C SER A 42 14.78 -28.95 -23.18
N LEU A 43 15.32 -28.04 -23.99
CA LEU A 43 14.66 -27.06 -24.86
C LEU A 43 14.16 -25.74 -24.26
N LEU A 44 15.10 -24.94 -23.77
CA LEU A 44 15.03 -23.49 -24.02
C LEU A 44 16.13 -23.13 -25.03
N LYS A 45 15.76 -23.09 -26.32
CA LYS A 45 16.53 -22.32 -27.29
C LYS A 45 16.37 -20.86 -26.86
N ALA A 46 17.44 -20.28 -26.33
CA ALA A 46 17.50 -18.86 -26.03
C ALA A 46 17.35 -18.09 -27.35
N VAL A 47 16.15 -17.58 -27.60
CA VAL A 47 15.95 -16.48 -28.54
C VAL A 47 16.63 -15.29 -27.89
N LYS A 48 17.80 -14.91 -28.41
CA LYS A 48 18.49 -13.70 -28.01
C LYS A 48 17.71 -12.53 -28.62
N GLU A 49 16.65 -12.11 -27.95
CA GLU A 49 16.07 -10.81 -28.22
C GLU A 49 17.15 -9.74 -27.97
N PRO A 50 17.20 -8.67 -28.79
CA PRO A 50 18.11 -7.57 -28.53
C PRO A 50 17.85 -7.07 -27.11
N VAL A 51 18.88 -7.12 -26.26
CA VAL A 51 18.86 -6.47 -24.96
C VAL A 51 18.77 -4.98 -25.25
N LEU A 52 17.55 -4.46 -25.29
CA LEU A 52 17.29 -3.03 -25.26
C LEU A 52 18.12 -2.49 -24.08
N ASN A 53 18.91 -1.45 -24.31
CA ASN A 53 19.67 -0.80 -23.26
C ASN A 53 18.66 -0.31 -22.22
N ARG A 54 18.40 -1.11 -21.17
CA ARG A 54 17.48 -0.75 -20.10
C ARG A 54 18.28 0.15 -19.19
N ASP A 55 18.34 1.43 -19.52
CA ASP A 55 18.51 2.43 -18.47
C ASP A 55 17.41 2.10 -17.45
N MET A 56 17.80 1.61 -16.27
CA MET A 56 16.85 1.24 -15.23
C MET A 56 16.18 2.53 -14.77
N ASP A 57 15.02 2.81 -15.34
CA ASP A 57 14.27 4.02 -15.05
C ASP A 57 13.56 3.82 -13.71
N PHE A 58 14.24 4.22 -12.63
CA PHE A 58 13.70 4.20 -11.28
C PHE A 58 12.65 5.30 -11.07
N TYR A 59 12.51 6.25 -12.01
CA TYR A 59 11.66 7.41 -11.85
C TYR A 59 10.23 7.13 -12.27
N VAL A 60 9.27 7.53 -11.42
CA VAL A 60 7.85 7.48 -11.76
C VAL A 60 7.46 8.71 -12.56
N ASN A 61 7.72 8.64 -13.88
CA ASN A 61 7.48 9.72 -14.84
C ASN A 61 6.04 9.70 -15.41
N VAL A 62 5.34 8.57 -15.29
CA VAL A 62 4.02 8.37 -15.90
C VAL A 62 3.03 7.93 -14.83
N PRO A 63 1.77 8.44 -14.85
CA PRO A 63 0.72 7.94 -13.98
C PRO A 63 0.52 6.44 -14.12
N PRO A 64 0.47 5.67 -13.01
CA PRO A 64 0.19 4.25 -13.09
C PRO A 64 -1.25 4.03 -13.63
N PRO A 65 -1.49 2.95 -14.40
CA PRO A 65 -2.83 2.63 -14.86
C PRO A 65 -3.75 2.32 -13.66
N VAL A 66 -4.90 2.98 -13.60
CA VAL A 66 -5.89 2.78 -12.54
C VAL A 66 -7.09 2.04 -13.10
N HIS A 67 -7.40 0.88 -12.51
CA HIS A 67 -8.56 0.08 -12.85
C HIS A 67 -9.43 -0.12 -11.62
N TYR A 68 -10.73 0.07 -11.77
CA TYR A 68 -11.71 -0.18 -10.70
C TYR A 68 -12.14 -1.65 -10.73
N LEU A 69 -12.04 -2.31 -9.58
CA LEU A 69 -12.58 -3.65 -9.41
C LEU A 69 -14.10 -3.55 -9.19
N ASP A 70 -14.90 -3.92 -10.19
CA ASP A 70 -16.35 -3.97 -10.03
C ASP A 70 -16.79 -5.25 -9.32
N VAL A 71 -17.20 -5.08 -8.06
CA VAL A 71 -17.75 -6.15 -7.21
C VAL A 71 -19.18 -5.87 -6.79
N ALA A 72 -19.84 -4.85 -7.36
CA ALA A 72 -21.13 -4.37 -6.87
C ALA A 72 -22.23 -5.43 -6.99
N VAL A 73 -22.26 -6.17 -8.09
CA VAL A 73 -23.25 -7.24 -8.32
C VAL A 73 -23.01 -8.41 -7.35
N ALA A 74 -21.76 -8.87 -7.23
CA ALA A 74 -21.38 -9.97 -6.35
C ALA A 74 -21.68 -9.63 -4.88
N PHE A 75 -21.36 -8.41 -4.44
CA PHE A 75 -21.63 -7.98 -3.06
C PHE A 75 -23.13 -7.84 -2.77
N LYS A 76 -23.94 -7.41 -3.75
CA LYS A 76 -25.40 -7.32 -3.60
C LYS A 76 -26.06 -8.70 -3.45
N SER A 77 -25.52 -9.74 -4.09
CA SER A 77 -26.07 -11.10 -3.98
C SER A 77 -25.81 -11.78 -2.63
N LEU A 78 -24.95 -11.22 -1.77
CA LEU A 78 -24.66 -11.79 -0.45
C LEU A 78 -25.82 -11.56 0.53
N SER A 79 -26.05 -12.56 1.38
CA SER A 79 -26.89 -12.42 2.57
C SER A 79 -26.27 -11.46 3.59
N ASN A 80 -27.06 -11.01 4.58
CA ASN A 80 -26.55 -10.09 5.60
C ASN A 80 -25.42 -10.72 6.44
N ALA A 81 -25.54 -12.00 6.80
CA ALA A 81 -24.51 -12.71 7.55
C ALA A 81 -23.19 -12.84 6.76
N GLU A 82 -23.26 -13.08 5.45
CA GLU A 82 -22.07 -13.12 4.58
C GLU A 82 -21.44 -11.73 4.43
N LYS A 83 -22.24 -10.66 4.38
CA LYS A 83 -21.71 -9.28 4.36
C LYS A 83 -20.95 -8.95 5.63
N ASP A 84 -21.48 -9.32 6.80
CA ASP A 84 -20.81 -9.11 8.09
C ASP A 84 -19.49 -9.89 8.17
N TYR A 85 -19.48 -11.12 7.65
CA TYR A 85 -18.27 -11.95 7.54
C TYR A 85 -17.22 -11.30 6.62
N VAL A 86 -17.61 -10.93 5.39
CA VAL A 86 -16.72 -10.28 4.42
C VAL A 86 -16.18 -8.96 4.96
N PHE A 87 -17.01 -8.17 5.64
CA PHE A 87 -16.59 -6.93 6.30
C PHE A 87 -15.49 -7.19 7.34
N SER A 88 -15.70 -8.16 8.23
CA SER A 88 -14.73 -8.53 9.27
C SER A 88 -13.42 -9.05 8.66
N CYS A 89 -13.50 -9.92 7.65
CA CYS A 89 -12.33 -10.41 6.93
C CYS A 89 -11.57 -9.29 6.22
N THR A 90 -12.29 -8.33 5.63
CA THR A 90 -11.69 -7.18 4.95
C THR A 90 -10.93 -6.30 5.93
N GLN A 91 -11.51 -6.00 7.10
CA GLN A 91 -10.81 -5.26 8.15
C GLN A 91 -9.52 -5.97 8.59
N ALA A 92 -9.62 -7.28 8.89
CA ALA A 92 -8.45 -8.06 9.28
C ALA A 92 -7.37 -8.07 8.20
N SER A 93 -7.75 -8.14 6.92
CA SER A 93 -6.84 -8.14 5.78
C SER A 93 -6.13 -6.80 5.60
N TRP A 94 -6.85 -5.68 5.70
CA TRP A 94 -6.23 -4.34 5.62
C TRP A 94 -5.26 -4.07 6.77
N VAL A 95 -5.64 -4.44 8.00
CA VAL A 95 -4.75 -4.29 9.16
C VAL A 95 -3.52 -5.20 9.03
N GLY A 96 -3.72 -6.46 8.62
CA GLY A 96 -2.62 -7.39 8.36
C GLY A 96 -1.69 -6.95 7.23
N GLY A 97 -2.23 -6.30 6.19
CA GLY A 97 -1.46 -5.78 5.06
C GLY A 97 -0.42 -4.72 5.48
N LEU A 98 -0.66 -3.98 6.57
CA LEU A 98 0.30 -3.00 7.10
C LEU A 98 1.64 -3.64 7.50
N ILE A 99 1.67 -4.96 7.79
CA ILE A 99 2.92 -5.69 8.04
C ILE A 99 3.83 -5.65 6.80
N GLY A 100 3.24 -5.70 5.60
CA GLY A 100 3.97 -5.64 4.34
C GLY A 100 4.82 -4.38 4.20
N LEU A 101 4.35 -3.24 4.70
CA LEU A 101 5.13 -1.98 4.69
C LEU A 101 6.47 -2.13 5.42
N ILE A 102 6.49 -2.86 6.54
CA ILE A 102 7.69 -3.07 7.36
C ILE A 102 8.58 -4.15 6.73
N GLN A 103 7.99 -5.07 5.96
CA GLN A 103 8.71 -6.12 5.24
C GLN A 103 9.35 -5.64 3.93
N THR A 104 8.82 -4.58 3.31
CA THR A 104 9.34 -4.04 2.04
C THR A 104 10.63 -3.25 2.22
N SER A 105 10.61 -2.21 3.07
CA SER A 105 11.79 -1.37 3.33
C SER A 105 11.65 -0.62 4.66
N PRO A 106 12.74 -0.21 5.32
CA PRO A 106 12.66 0.50 6.61
C PRO A 106 11.91 1.83 6.51
N GLU A 107 11.91 2.48 5.34
CA GLU A 107 11.22 3.75 5.10
C GLU A 107 9.75 3.60 4.65
N SER A 108 9.33 2.44 4.14
CA SER A 108 8.01 2.26 3.50
C SER A 108 6.84 2.60 4.43
N ALA A 109 6.90 2.16 5.69
CA ALA A 109 5.87 2.51 6.68
C ALA A 109 5.78 4.03 6.92
N GLY A 110 6.92 4.72 6.98
CA GLY A 110 6.99 6.17 7.14
C GLY A 110 6.39 6.90 5.93
N ILE A 111 6.75 6.48 4.71
CA ILE A 111 6.22 7.06 3.47
C ILE A 111 4.70 6.84 3.40
N PHE A 112 4.20 5.65 3.72
CA PHE A 112 2.76 5.38 3.71
C PHE A 112 1.99 6.28 4.69
N LEU A 113 2.49 6.42 5.93
CA LEU A 113 1.88 7.31 6.93
C LEU A 113 1.92 8.78 6.49
N PHE A 114 3.04 9.19 5.88
CA PHE A 114 3.19 10.51 5.29
C PHE A 114 2.13 10.79 4.23
N VAL A 115 1.98 9.87 3.25
CA VAL A 115 0.99 9.98 2.16
C VAL A 115 -0.43 9.99 2.72
N ASN A 116 -0.73 9.13 3.69
CA ASN A 116 -2.05 9.11 4.34
C ASN A 116 -2.35 10.44 5.05
N ARG A 117 -1.37 11.02 5.75
CA ARG A 117 -1.51 12.33 6.40
C ARG A 117 -1.71 13.45 5.38
N PHE A 118 -0.97 13.41 4.26
CA PHE A 118 -1.08 14.37 3.16
C PHE A 118 -2.51 14.41 2.57
N PHE A 119 -3.13 13.26 2.33
CA PHE A 119 -4.48 13.20 1.77
C PHE A 119 -5.61 13.39 2.79
N LYS A 120 -5.31 13.23 4.09
CA LYS A 120 -6.28 13.45 5.16
C LYS A 120 -6.46 14.93 5.51
N SER A 121 -5.44 15.76 5.30
CA SER A 121 -5.47 17.18 5.65
C SER A 121 -6.31 18.01 4.69
N GLU A 122 -6.34 17.65 3.40
CA GLU A 122 -7.08 18.39 2.39
C GLU A 122 -7.41 17.55 1.14
N ASN A 123 -8.34 18.08 0.34
CA ASN A 123 -8.72 17.46 -0.92
C ASN A 123 -7.64 17.68 -2.00
N VAL A 124 -7.37 16.63 -2.79
CA VAL A 124 -6.36 16.64 -3.87
C VAL A 124 -6.57 17.77 -4.87
N TYR A 125 -7.82 18.05 -5.28
CA TYR A 125 -8.12 19.11 -6.24
C TYR A 125 -7.76 20.50 -5.70
N SER A 126 -8.03 20.75 -4.41
CA SER A 126 -7.66 22.01 -3.77
C SER A 126 -6.14 22.16 -3.63
N PHE A 127 -5.44 21.07 -3.31
CA PHE A 127 -3.98 21.05 -3.31
C PHE A 127 -3.40 21.36 -4.69
N MET A 128 -3.91 20.73 -5.75
CA MET A 128 -3.46 20.98 -7.13
C MET A 128 -3.65 22.45 -7.52
N GLU A 129 -4.80 23.05 -7.22
CA GLU A 129 -5.04 24.47 -7.48
C GLU A 129 -4.04 25.38 -6.74
N LYS A 130 -3.72 25.06 -5.48
CA LYS A 130 -2.68 25.78 -4.71
C LYS A 130 -1.30 25.61 -5.32
N ALA A 131 -0.94 24.41 -5.76
CA ALA A 131 0.34 24.13 -6.39
C ALA A 131 0.50 24.91 -7.71
N THR A 132 -0.51 24.90 -8.57
CA THR A 132 -0.52 25.68 -9.82
C THR A 132 -0.40 27.18 -9.54
N LYS A 133 -1.07 27.71 -8.51
CA LYS A 133 -0.95 29.12 -8.07
C LYS A 133 0.45 29.48 -7.56
N ASN A 134 1.24 28.51 -7.11
CA ASN A 134 2.61 28.70 -6.60
C ASN A 134 3.68 28.32 -7.64
N ASN A 135 3.37 28.39 -8.94
CA ASN A 135 4.31 28.16 -10.04
C ASN A 135 4.89 26.73 -10.11
N PHE A 136 4.12 25.73 -9.72
CA PHE A 136 4.43 24.33 -10.04
C PHE A 136 3.82 23.95 -11.39
N SER A 137 4.57 23.20 -12.19
CA SER A 137 4.05 22.69 -13.46
C SER A 137 3.09 21.53 -13.23
N ASP A 138 2.15 21.33 -14.16
CA ASP A 138 1.22 20.20 -14.10
C ASP A 138 1.97 18.86 -14.15
N GLU A 139 3.12 18.80 -14.83
CA GLU A 139 4.01 17.63 -14.86
C GLU A 139 4.60 17.31 -13.49
N GLU A 140 5.13 18.31 -12.77
CA GLU A 140 5.69 18.14 -11.43
C GLU A 140 4.64 17.63 -10.43
N ILE A 141 3.45 18.22 -10.48
CA ILE A 141 2.30 17.79 -9.67
C ILE A 141 1.93 16.34 -10.01
N THR A 142 1.86 16.03 -11.31
CA THR A 142 1.53 14.69 -11.79
C THR A 142 2.57 13.66 -11.37
N HIS A 143 3.87 13.97 -11.44
CA HIS A 143 4.94 13.07 -11.01
C HIS A 143 4.85 12.75 -9.52
N LEU A 144 4.59 13.76 -8.66
CA LEU A 144 4.42 13.54 -7.23
C LEU A 144 3.19 12.67 -6.93
N LEU A 145 2.04 12.98 -7.54
CA LEU A 145 0.82 12.21 -7.33
C LEU A 145 0.93 10.78 -7.87
N SER A 146 1.63 10.60 -8.99
CA SER A 146 1.90 9.28 -9.58
C SER A 146 2.80 8.44 -8.68
N TYR A 147 3.80 9.06 -8.04
CA TYR A 147 4.62 8.41 -7.02
C TYR A 147 3.76 7.97 -5.82
N PHE A 148 2.89 8.83 -5.29
CA PHE A 148 1.99 8.46 -4.19
C PHE A 148 1.04 7.34 -4.56
N ALA A 149 0.43 7.38 -5.74
CA ALA A 149 -0.42 6.31 -6.25
C ALA A 149 0.35 4.98 -6.35
N SER A 150 1.60 5.02 -6.81
CA SER A 150 2.46 3.84 -6.94
C SER A 150 2.83 3.25 -5.58
N VAL A 151 3.11 4.09 -4.57
CA VAL A 151 3.36 3.65 -3.18
C VAL A 151 2.13 2.97 -2.59
N LEU A 152 0.95 3.59 -2.72
CA LEU A 152 -0.29 3.04 -2.21
C LEU A 152 -0.67 1.73 -2.90
N GLY A 153 -0.43 1.62 -4.21
CA GLY A 153 -0.71 0.42 -5.00
C GLY A 153 0.21 -0.75 -4.70
N ASN A 154 1.49 -0.50 -4.38
CA ASN A 154 2.46 -1.55 -4.08
C ASN A 154 2.66 -1.82 -2.58
N PHE A 155 2.03 -1.03 -1.70
CA PHE A 155 2.27 -1.10 -0.25
C PHE A 155 3.75 -0.90 0.11
N GLY A 156 4.38 0.10 -0.50
CA GLY A 156 5.79 0.45 -0.29
C GLY A 156 6.43 1.13 -1.49
N ASN A 157 7.71 1.47 -1.38
CA ASN A 157 8.48 2.17 -2.42
C ASN A 157 9.26 1.23 -3.37
N TYR A 158 8.81 -0.02 -3.48
CA TYR A 158 9.34 -1.03 -4.41
C TYR A 158 8.19 -1.61 -5.22
N LEU A 159 8.45 -1.95 -6.48
CA LEU A 159 7.48 -2.64 -7.31
C LEU A 159 7.25 -4.05 -6.76
N SER A 160 5.99 -4.39 -6.48
CA SER A 160 5.57 -5.73 -6.06
C SER A 160 5.90 -6.80 -7.11
N PHE A 161 5.98 -6.40 -8.38
CA PHE A 161 6.48 -7.22 -9.46
C PHE A 161 7.80 -6.66 -9.99
N GLY A 162 8.90 -7.37 -9.71
CA GLY A 162 10.24 -7.02 -10.18
C GLY A 162 11.19 -6.50 -9.12
N ASP A 163 10.72 -6.29 -7.88
CA ASP A 163 11.53 -5.94 -6.70
C ASP A 163 12.47 -4.74 -6.91
N THR A 164 12.05 -3.81 -7.77
CA THR A 164 12.83 -2.62 -8.13
C THR A 164 12.31 -1.42 -7.35
N LYS A 165 13.21 -0.68 -6.72
CA LYS A 165 12.90 0.59 -6.04
C LYS A 165 12.42 1.61 -7.06
N PHE A 166 11.41 2.41 -6.71
CA PHE A 166 11.02 3.55 -7.53
C PHE A 166 11.03 4.84 -6.69
N ILE A 167 11.30 5.96 -7.38
CA ILE A 167 11.47 7.29 -6.79
C ILE A 167 10.65 8.32 -7.59
N PRO A 168 10.23 9.41 -6.95
CA PRO A 168 9.47 10.45 -7.64
C PRO A 168 10.33 11.12 -8.72
N ALA A 169 9.73 11.42 -9.86
CA ALA A 169 10.35 12.08 -11.01
C ALA A 169 10.44 13.61 -10.86
N ILE A 170 10.91 14.07 -9.71
CA ILE A 170 10.98 15.48 -9.35
C ILE A 170 12.15 15.68 -8.40
N SER A 171 12.85 16.81 -8.50
CA SER A 171 14.00 17.08 -7.66
C SER A 171 13.60 17.22 -6.19
N LEU A 172 14.51 16.85 -5.28
CA LEU A 172 14.24 16.86 -3.83
C LEU A 172 13.81 18.25 -3.31
N GLU A 173 14.46 19.31 -3.80
CA GLU A 173 14.13 20.69 -3.44
C GLU A 173 12.70 21.03 -3.84
N ARG A 174 12.33 20.72 -5.09
CA ARG A 174 10.98 20.97 -5.63
C ARG A 174 9.92 20.14 -4.91
N VAL A 175 10.21 18.90 -4.55
CA VAL A 175 9.32 18.07 -3.72
C VAL A 175 9.08 18.75 -2.37
N THR A 176 10.15 19.21 -1.71
CA THR A 176 10.04 19.84 -0.38
C THR A 176 9.16 21.09 -0.44
N ASP A 177 9.40 21.96 -1.43
CA ASP A 177 8.60 23.16 -1.64
C ASP A 177 7.13 22.80 -1.93
N LEU A 178 6.88 21.83 -2.81
CA LEU A 178 5.54 21.39 -3.18
C LEU A 178 4.77 20.83 -1.98
N LEU A 179 5.44 20.04 -1.14
CA LEU A 179 4.84 19.45 0.06
C LEU A 179 4.54 20.50 1.14
N SER A 180 5.34 21.56 1.24
CA SER A 180 5.12 22.65 2.21
C SER A 180 3.79 23.40 1.99
N LEU A 181 3.27 23.38 0.76
CA LEU A 181 1.98 23.97 0.41
C LEU A 181 0.79 23.21 1.00
N ASN A 182 0.98 21.95 1.41
CA ASN A 182 -0.09 21.15 1.99
C ASN A 182 -0.31 21.53 3.46
N ASN A 183 -1.58 21.66 3.86
CA ASN A 183 -1.96 22.12 5.19
C ASN A 183 -1.41 21.24 6.33
N ALA A 184 -1.09 19.96 6.05
CA ALA A 184 -0.49 19.05 7.02
C ALA A 184 0.94 19.42 7.41
N PHE A 185 1.67 20.11 6.52
CA PHE A 185 3.12 20.34 6.62
C PHE A 185 3.48 21.84 6.62
N SER A 186 2.50 22.73 6.60
CA SER A 186 2.73 24.18 6.66
C SER A 186 3.19 24.68 8.04
N ASP A 187 2.94 23.94 9.13
CA ASP A 187 3.42 24.31 10.47
C ASP A 187 4.74 23.58 10.81
N PRO A 188 5.86 24.31 11.00
CA PRO A 188 7.17 23.73 11.32
C PRO A 188 7.23 22.98 12.65
N LYS A 189 6.21 23.07 13.52
CA LYS A 189 6.11 22.26 14.75
C LYS A 189 5.57 20.85 14.50
N THR A 190 4.95 20.61 13.35
CA THR A 190 4.29 19.35 13.01
C THR A 190 4.81 18.69 11.73
N GLY A 191 5.69 19.38 11.00
CA GLY A 191 6.35 18.92 9.76
C GLY A 191 7.53 18.00 10.04
#